data_AF-A0A2Z3GTF8-F1
#
_entry.id   AF-A0A2Z3GTF8-F1
#
_cell.length_a   1.000
_cell.length_b   1.000
_cell.length_c   1.000
_cell.angle_alpha   90.00
_cell.angle_beta   90.00
_cell.angle_gamma   90.00
#
_symmetry.space_group_name_H-M   'P 1'
#
loop_
_entity.id
_entity.type
_entity.pdbx_description
1 polymer ?
#
loop_
_entity_poly.entity_id
_entity_poly.type
_entity_poly.pdbx_seq_one_letter_code
_entity_poly.pdbx_strand_id
1 'polypeptide(L)' 'MMAAEAQQPHFDKARRRAFMADGTAYDWSTHLGYFETFEPIVDFLHAACYAFSSAAAVSPTRPRTGLIHEPAWFRSG' A
#
# COMPACT_ATOMS: atom_id res chain seq x y z
N MET A 1 12.78 -3.20 8.88
CA MET A 1 12.82 -4.36 7.95
C MET A 1 12.57 -3.94 6.50
N MET A 2 12.95 -2.71 6.08
CA MET A 2 12.71 -2.21 4.71
C MET A 2 14.01 -1.93 3.94
N ALA A 3 15.06 -1.46 4.62
CA ALA A 3 16.36 -1.17 3.97
C ALA A 3 17.15 -2.42 3.54
N ALA A 4 16.90 -3.58 4.17
CA ALA A 4 17.61 -4.82 3.87
C ALA A 4 17.00 -5.55 2.65
N GLU A 5 15.66 -5.60 2.54
CA GLU A 5 14.98 -6.13 1.35
C GLU A 5 15.24 -5.30 0.08
N ALA A 6 15.45 -3.99 0.23
CA ALA A 6 15.78 -3.07 -0.85
C ALA A 6 17.11 -3.37 -1.57
N GLN A 7 18.04 -4.03 -0.88
CA GLN A 7 19.37 -4.40 -1.38
C GLN A 7 19.39 -5.82 -1.98
N GLN A 8 18.23 -6.37 -2.35
CA GLN A 8 18.17 -7.57 -3.18
C GLN A 8 18.86 -7.28 -4.54
N PRO A 9 19.84 -8.08 -4.99
CA PRO A 9 20.82 -7.76 -6.05
C PRO A 9 20.27 -7.66 -7.50
N HIS A 10 18.96 -7.45 -7.65
CA HIS A 10 18.26 -7.37 -8.92
C HIS A 10 17.30 -6.18 -9.05
N PHE A 11 17.01 -5.44 -7.98
CA PHE A 11 16.14 -4.25 -8.05
C PHE A 11 16.77 -3.10 -8.85
N ASP A 12 18.10 -2.98 -8.78
CA ASP A 12 18.91 -2.06 -9.56
C ASP A 12 18.96 -2.44 -11.06
N LYS A 13 18.83 -3.72 -11.40
CA LYS A 13 18.86 -4.21 -12.78
C LYS A 13 17.51 -4.17 -13.51
N ALA A 14 16.43 -3.87 -12.80
CA ALA A 14 15.11 -3.75 -13.41
C ALA A 14 15.07 -2.55 -14.37
N ARG A 15 14.63 -2.79 -15.62
CA ARG A 15 14.51 -1.75 -16.66
C ARG A 15 13.41 -0.72 -16.35
N ARG A 16 12.46 -1.09 -15.48
CA ARG A 16 11.39 -0.24 -14.97
C ARG A 16 11.55 -0.19 -13.46
N ARG A 17 11.85 0.99 -12.93
CA ARG A 17 12.09 1.26 -11.52
C ARG A 17 10.94 2.12 -11.02
N ALA A 18 10.05 1.52 -10.23
CA ALA A 18 8.91 2.22 -9.64
C ALA A 18 8.98 2.05 -8.12
N PHE A 19 8.79 3.14 -7.40
CA PHE A 19 8.67 3.17 -5.94
C PHE A 19 7.20 3.46 -5.62
N MET A 20 6.46 2.44 -5.16
CA MET A 20 5.05 2.57 -4.81
C MET A 20 4.90 2.62 -3.29
N ALA A 21 4.20 3.63 -2.78
CA ALA A 21 4.01 3.84 -1.34
C ALA A 21 2.64 4.48 -1.03
N ASP A 22 2.20 4.38 0.23
CA ASP A 22 0.86 4.81 0.67
C ASP A 22 0.66 6.34 0.72
N GLY A 23 1.76 7.10 0.65
CA GLY A 23 1.75 8.55 0.64
C GLY A 23 2.19 9.22 1.93
N THR A 24 2.60 8.47 2.96
CA THR A 24 3.16 9.04 4.18
C THR A 24 4.44 9.83 3.93
N ALA A 25 4.67 10.89 4.72
CA ALA A 25 5.89 11.71 4.60
C ALA A 25 7.19 10.90 4.82
N TYR A 26 7.11 9.83 5.62
CA TYR A 26 8.23 8.92 5.85
C TYR A 26 8.61 8.15 4.58
N ASP A 27 7.64 7.66 3.81
CA ASP A 27 7.90 6.96 2.57
C ASP A 27 8.58 7.85 1.53
N TRP A 28 8.17 9.13 1.45
CA TRP A 28 8.82 10.10 0.58
C TRP A 28 10.24 10.46 1.02
N SER A 29 10.48 10.52 2.33
CA SER A 29 11.86 10.66 2.83
C SER A 29 12.73 9.45 2.48
N THR A 30 12.15 8.25 2.47
CA THR A 30 12.83 7.01 2.08
C THR A 30 13.11 6.98 0.58
N HIS A 31 12.16 7.42 -0.24
CA HIS A 31 12.35 7.59 -1.69
C HIS A 31 13.51 8.53 -1.99
N LEU A 32 13.51 9.72 -1.39
CA LEU A 32 14.58 10.70 -1.57
C LEU A 32 15.94 10.18 -1.08
N GLY A 33 15.98 9.36 -0.02
CA GLY A 33 17.22 8.86 0.55
C GLY A 33 17.85 7.66 -0.19
N TYR A 34 17.03 6.77 -0.76
CA TYR A 34 17.51 5.48 -1.26
C TYR A 34 17.07 5.15 -2.69
N PHE A 35 16.02 5.79 -3.18
CA PHE A 35 15.35 5.42 -4.44
C PHE A 35 15.04 6.62 -5.33
N GLU A 36 15.82 7.69 -5.25
CA GLU A 36 15.59 8.93 -6.02
C GLU A 36 15.46 8.68 -7.53
N THR A 37 16.14 7.64 -8.05
CA THR A 37 16.08 7.24 -9.47
C THR A 37 14.85 6.42 -9.88
N PHE A 38 13.98 6.07 -8.93
CA PHE A 38 12.77 5.29 -9.15
C PHE A 38 11.60 6.26 -9.35
N GLU A 39 10.70 5.95 -10.28
CA GLU A 39 9.47 6.75 -10.46
C GLU A 39 8.58 6.59 -9.23
N PRO A 40 8.26 7.67 -8.50
CA PRO A 40 7.38 7.59 -7.34
C PRO A 40 5.92 7.44 -7.78
N ILE A 41 5.23 6.45 -7.24
CA ILE A 41 3.82 6.16 -7.51
C ILE A 41 3.06 6.09 -6.19
N VAL A 42 1.96 6.84 -6.09
CA VAL A 42 1.08 6.79 -4.91
C VAL A 42 0.16 5.59 -4.99
N ASP A 43 0.10 4.79 -3.93
CA ASP A 43 -0.88 3.71 -3.77
C ASP A 43 -2.24 4.28 -3.33
N PHE A 44 -3.06 4.66 -4.31
CA PHE A 44 -4.44 5.11 -4.06
C PHE A 44 -5.34 4.00 -3.51
N LEU A 45 -5.04 2.71 -3.78
CA LEU A 45 -5.86 1.61 -3.31
C LEU A 45 -5.84 1.53 -1.79
N HIS A 46 -4.72 1.89 -1.17
CA HIS A 46 -4.59 1.99 0.28
C HIS A 46 -5.64 2.94 0.89
N ALA A 47 -5.74 4.16 0.36
CA ALA A 47 -6.72 5.16 0.81
C ALA A 47 -8.17 4.71 0.55
N ALA A 48 -8.43 4.10 -0.61
CA ALA A 48 -9.75 3.59 -0.96
C ALA A 48 -10.21 2.46 -0.01
N CYS A 49 -9.30 1.54 0.35
CA CYS A 49 -9.56 0.47 1.32
C CYS A 49 -9.89 1.02 2.71
N TYR A 50 -9.20 2.06 3.17
CA TYR A 50 -9.53 2.73 4.43
C TYR A 50 -10.92 3.37 4.38
N ALA A 51 -11.23 4.15 3.33
CA ALA A 51 -12.54 4.78 3.18
C ALA A 51 -13.67 3.74 3.17
N PHE A 52 -13.48 2.65 2.42
CA PHE A 52 -14.45 1.53 2.40
C PHE A 52 -14.60 0.89 3.78
N SER A 53 -13.50 0.59 4.46
CA SER A 53 -13.51 -0.04 5.79
C SER A 53 -14.19 0.84 6.82
N SER A 54 -13.91 2.15 6.81
CA SER A 54 -14.57 3.12 7.68
C SER A 54 -16.07 3.20 7.40
N ALA A 55 -16.48 3.26 6.13
CA ALA A 55 -17.88 3.27 5.73
C ALA A 55 -18.61 1.98 6.14
N ALA A 56 -17.96 0.82 5.98
CA ALA A 56 -18.50 -0.46 6.38
C ALA A 56 -18.68 -0.58 7.90
N ALA A 57 -17.73 -0.06 8.69
CA ALA A 57 -17.77 -0.10 10.16
C ALA A 57 -18.91 0.74 10.76
N VAL A 58 -19.29 1.85 10.10
CA VAL A 58 -20.36 2.76 10.58
C VAL A 58 -21.70 2.52 9.90
N SER A 59 -21.77 1.61 8.91
CA SER A 59 -23.01 1.32 8.19
C SER A 59 -23.98 0.53 9.08
N PRO A 60 -25.19 1.04 9.34
CA PRO A 60 -26.18 0.40 10.23
C PRO A 60 -26.78 -0.88 9.66
N THR A 61 -26.49 -1.21 8.40
CA THR A 61 -27.02 -2.38 7.69
C THR A 61 -25.86 -3.13 7.09
N ARG A 62 -25.57 -4.35 7.57
CA ARG A 62 -24.70 -5.28 6.85
C ARG A 62 -25.49 -5.79 5.64
N PRO A 63 -25.18 -5.39 4.39
CA PRO A 63 -25.83 -6.03 3.26
C PRO A 63 -25.27 -7.45 3.17
N ARG A 64 -26.16 -8.43 3.34
CA ARG A 64 -25.90 -9.88 3.22
C ARG A 64 -25.68 -10.29 1.75
N THR A 65 -25.02 -9.45 0.96
CA THR A 65 -24.71 -9.72 -0.44
C THR A 65 -23.35 -10.39 -0.52
N GLY A 66 -23.36 -11.66 -0.93
CA GLY A 66 -22.19 -12.52 -1.16
C GLY A 66 -21.33 -12.11 -2.36
N LEU A 67 -21.05 -10.82 -2.53
CA LEU A 67 -20.18 -10.30 -3.58
C LEU A 67 -18.73 -10.12 -3.12
N ILE A 68 -18.43 -10.27 -1.83
CA ILE A 68 -17.10 -9.98 -1.28
C ILE A 68 -16.75 -11.04 -0.24
N HIS A 69 -15.76 -11.87 -0.57
CA HIS A 69 -15.11 -12.73 0.42
C HIS A 69 -14.19 -11.83 1.25
N GLU A 70 -14.48 -11.66 2.54
CA GLU A 70 -13.62 -10.85 3.41
C GLU A 70 -12.22 -11.49 3.46
N PRO A 71 -11.18 -10.80 3.00
CA PRO A 71 -9.83 -11.34 3.05
C PRO A 71 -9.37 -11.39 4.52
N ALA A 72 -8.61 -12.42 4.87
CA ALA A 72 -8.31 -12.77 6.26
C ALA A 72 -7.66 -11.66 7.10
N TRP A 73 -7.03 -10.66 6.47
CA TRP A 73 -6.44 -9.50 7.13
C TRP A 73 -7.46 -8.52 7.72
N PHE A 74 -8.75 -8.68 7.42
CA PHE A 74 -9.84 -7.85 7.96
C PHE A 74 -10.11 -8.09 9.46
N ARG A 75 -9.57 -9.16 10.06
CA ARG A 75 -9.88 -9.59 11.44
C ARG A 75 -8.86 -9.17 12.51
N SER A 76 -7.83 -8.40 12.16
CA SER A 76 -6.67 -8.16 13.03
C SER A 76 -6.50 -6.72 13.53
N GLY A 77 -7.57 -5.91 13.52
CA GLY A 77 -7.60 -4.59 14.15
C GLY A 77 -8.19 -4.63 15.55
#